data_AF-A0A9Q0N249-F1
#
_entry.id   AF-A0A9Q0N249-F1
#
_cell.length_a   1.000
_cell.length_b   1.000
_cell.length_c   1.000
_cell.angle_alpha   90.00
_cell.angle_beta   90.00
_cell.angle_gamma   90.00
#
_symmetry.space_group_name_H-M   'P 1'
#
loop_
_entity.id
_entity.type
_entity.pdbx_description
1 polymer ?
#
loop_
_entity_poly.entity_id
_entity_poly.type
_entity_poly.pdbx_seq_one_letter_code
_entity_poly.pdbx_strand_id
1 'polypeptide(L)'
;MKMLRAHAGSVNYLGQPIKETGFDLSDSERNYCDGNKAHFEVSVKGPKDKGKMFFWAERKETKEWFINRLEVEFDSVPGKRLVVQKSSQTDVL
;
A
#
# COMPACT_ATOMS: atom_id res chain seq x y z
N MET A 1 5.69 -3.82 3.49
CA MET A 1 5.33 -4.22 4.87
C MET A 1 5.94 -3.37 6.00
N LYS A 2 7.22 -2.96 5.95
CA LYS A 2 7.84 -2.17 7.04
C LYS A 2 7.07 -0.90 7.39
N MET A 3 6.72 -0.08 6.40
CA MET A 3 5.94 1.16 6.58
C MET A 3 4.58 0.90 7.25
N LEU A 4 3.82 -0.09 6.75
CA LEU A 4 2.52 -0.46 7.30
C LEU A 4 2.63 -0.93 8.76
N ARG A 5 3.65 -1.74 9.10
CA ARG A 5 3.87 -2.24 10.47
C ARG A 5 4.36 -1.17 11.44
N ALA A 6 4.97 -0.10 10.95
CA ALA A 6 5.43 1.03 11.75
C ALA A 6 4.35 2.11 11.97
N HIS A 7 3.28 2.10 11.18
CA HIS A 7 2.23 3.11 11.24
C HIS A 7 1.21 2.84 12.35
N ALA A 8 1.11 3.75 13.32
CA ALA A 8 0.30 3.57 14.53
C ALA A 8 -1.17 3.30 14.23
N GLY A 9 -1.76 4.03 13.26
CA GLY A 9 -3.15 3.80 12.86
C GLY A 9 -3.38 2.40 12.28
N SER A 10 -2.43 1.91 11.48
CA SER A 10 -2.54 0.58 10.86
C SER A 10 -2.41 -0.52 11.92
N VAL A 11 -1.49 -0.36 12.89
CA VAL A 11 -1.35 -1.26 14.04
C VAL A 11 -2.60 -1.23 14.92
N ASN A 12 -3.21 -0.07 15.12
CA ASN A 12 -4.40 0.05 15.95
C ASN A 12 -5.57 -0.77 15.39
N TYR A 13 -5.83 -0.65 14.08
CA TYR A 13 -6.92 -1.33 13.38
C TYR A 13 -6.64 -2.83 13.13
N LEU A 14 -5.47 -3.19 12.59
CA LEU A 14 -5.18 -4.58 12.21
C LEU A 14 -4.67 -5.41 13.39
N GLY A 15 -4.00 -4.80 14.36
CA GLY A 15 -3.25 -5.49 15.41
C GLY A 15 -1.95 -6.11 14.89
N GLN A 16 -1.03 -6.43 15.79
CA GLN A 16 0.22 -7.12 15.46
C GLN A 16 0.14 -8.62 15.77
N PRO A 17 0.73 -9.50 14.95
CA PRO A 17 1.49 -9.20 13.73
C PRO A 17 0.60 -8.93 12.50
N ILE A 18 0.99 -7.98 11.65
CA ILE A 18 0.35 -7.71 10.35
C ILE A 18 1.04 -8.51 9.25
N LYS A 19 0.29 -9.34 8.54
CA LYS A 19 0.76 -10.19 7.44
C LYS A 19 0.10 -9.78 6.12
N GLU A 20 0.85 -9.90 5.04
CA GLU A 20 0.32 -9.94 3.68
C GLU A 20 -0.18 -11.35 3.34
N THR A 21 -1.28 -11.44 2.60
CA THR A 21 -1.87 -12.73 2.19
C THR A 21 -1.92 -12.92 0.67
N GLY A 22 -1.41 -11.96 -0.09
CA GLY A 22 -1.28 -12.03 -1.54
C GLY A 22 -2.04 -10.94 -2.29
N PHE A 23 -1.90 -10.95 -3.61
CA PHE A 23 -2.55 -10.09 -4.58
C PHE A 23 -2.75 -10.88 -5.89
N ASP A 24 -3.65 -10.41 -6.75
CA ASP A 24 -4.01 -11.10 -7.99
C ASP A 24 -3.39 -10.42 -9.21
N LEU A 25 -2.41 -11.08 -9.83
CA LEU A 25 -1.75 -10.59 -11.05
C LEU A 25 -2.60 -10.76 -12.31
N SER A 26 -3.67 -11.56 -12.27
CA SER A 26 -4.60 -11.68 -13.40
C SER A 26 -5.54 -10.48 -13.51
N ASP A 27 -5.76 -9.74 -12.42
CA ASP A 27 -6.46 -8.44 -12.39
C ASP A 27 -5.50 -7.32 -12.81
N SER A 28 -5.19 -7.25 -14.11
CA SER A 28 -4.27 -6.27 -14.68
C SER A 28 -4.80 -4.83 -14.66
N GLU A 29 -6.10 -4.64 -14.42
CA GLU A 29 -6.70 -3.32 -14.24
C GLU A 29 -6.31 -2.70 -12.89
N ARG A 30 -6.19 -3.53 -11.84
CA ARG A 30 -5.87 -3.08 -10.48
C ARG A 30 -4.44 -3.38 -10.03
N ASN A 31 -3.81 -4.39 -10.61
CA ASN A 31 -2.45 -4.80 -10.29
C ASN A 31 -1.59 -4.74 -11.54
N TYR A 32 -0.80 -3.67 -11.67
CA TYR A 32 0.06 -3.45 -12.82
C TYR A 32 1.45 -3.02 -12.41
N CYS A 33 2.41 -3.34 -13.26
CA CYS A 33 3.78 -2.88 -13.16
C CYS A 33 4.30 -2.73 -14.59
N ASP A 34 4.53 -1.49 -15.01
CA ASP A 34 5.25 -1.18 -16.22
C ASP A 34 6.72 -0.88 -15.89
N GLY A 35 7.53 -0.55 -16.89
CA GLY A 35 8.96 -0.27 -16.67
C GLY A 35 9.26 0.88 -15.69
N ASN A 36 8.28 1.76 -15.45
CA ASN A 36 8.41 3.04 -14.74
C ASN A 36 7.38 3.23 -13.61
N LYS A 37 6.23 2.57 -13.63
CA LYS A 37 5.13 2.74 -12.68
C LYS A 37 4.60 1.39 -12.23
N ALA A 38 4.19 1.32 -10.97
CA ALA A 38 3.54 0.15 -10.42
C ALA A 38 2.39 0.55 -9.49
N HIS A 39 1.32 -0.22 -9.54
CA HIS A 39 0.22 -0.17 -8.58
C HIS A 39 -0.19 -1.59 -8.20
N PHE A 40 -0.37 -1.82 -6.91
CA PHE A 40 -0.84 -3.10 -6.40
C PHE A 40 -1.81 -2.95 -5.24
N GLU A 41 -2.77 -3.87 -5.21
CA GLU A 41 -3.76 -4.08 -4.17
C GLU A 41 -3.47 -5.39 -3.43
N VAL A 42 -2.79 -5.28 -2.29
CA VAL A 42 -2.31 -6.44 -1.51
C VAL A 42 -3.23 -6.69 -0.32
N SER A 43 -3.77 -7.89 -0.23
CA SER A 43 -4.54 -8.31 0.94
C SER A 43 -3.65 -8.38 2.19
N VAL A 44 -4.12 -7.82 3.31
CA VAL A 44 -3.41 -7.79 4.58
C VAL A 44 -4.32 -8.23 5.73
N LYS A 45 -3.74 -8.84 6.76
CA LYS A 45 -4.47 -9.35 7.92
C LYS A 45 -3.63 -9.20 9.19
N GLY A 46 -4.27 -8.78 10.27
CA GLY A 46 -3.77 -8.94 11.63
C GLY A 46 -4.80 -9.63 12.53
N PRO A 47 -4.55 -9.75 13.84
CA PRO A 47 -5.47 -10.42 14.76
C PRO A 47 -6.78 -9.68 15.01
N LYS A 48 -6.82 -8.35 14.82
CA LYS A 48 -8.02 -7.53 15.07
C LYS A 48 -8.89 -7.34 13.84
N ASP A 49 -8.27 -7.23 12.67
CA ASP A 49 -8.98 -7.02 11.41
C ASP A 49 -8.15 -7.48 10.19
N LYS A 50 -8.80 -7.46 9.03
CA LYS A 50 -8.21 -7.63 7.71
C LYS A 50 -8.52 -6.41 6.84
N GLY A 51 -7.89 -6.37 5.67
CA GLY A 51 -8.09 -5.28 4.74
C GLY A 51 -7.23 -5.40 3.51
N LYS A 52 -7.09 -4.28 2.83
CA LYS A 52 -6.35 -4.18 1.57
C LYS A 52 -5.38 -3.01 1.65
N MET A 53 -4.11 -3.30 1.40
CA MET A 53 -3.04 -2.33 1.28
C MET A 53 -2.91 -1.92 -0.19
N PHE A 54 -2.95 -0.63 -0.46
CA PHE A 54 -2.80 -0.06 -1.79
C PHE A 54 -1.47 0.67 -1.83
N PHE A 55 -0.62 0.37 -2.80
CA PHE A 55 0.58 1.17 -3.00
C PHE A 55 0.79 1.53 -4.46
N TRP A 56 1.40 2.68 -4.64
CA TRP A 56 1.86 3.19 -5.92
C TRP A 56 3.37 3.36 -5.79
N ALA A 57 4.08 3.00 -6.86
CA ALA A 57 5.51 3.16 -6.92
C ALA A 57 5.91 3.66 -8.30
N GLU A 58 7.01 4.40 -8.33
CA GLU A 58 7.61 4.93 -9.54
C GLU A 58 9.09 4.59 -9.57
N ARG A 59 9.59 4.33 -10.77
CA ARG A 59 11.00 4.12 -11.06
C ARG A 59 11.45 5.23 -11.99
N LYS A 60 12.36 6.07 -11.50
CA LYS A 60 13.02 7.10 -12.31
C LYS A 60 14.29 6.54 -12.94
N GLU A 61 15.00 7.38 -13.70
CA GLU A 61 16.25 7.06 -14.43
C GLU A 61 17.29 6.30 -13.59
N THR A 62 17.26 6.46 -12.26
CA THR A 62 18.14 5.82 -11.27
C THR A 62 17.95 4.30 -11.12
N LYS A 63 17.01 3.69 -11.87
CA LYS A 63 16.68 2.24 -11.81
C LYS A 63 16.08 1.76 -10.48
N GLU A 64 15.92 2.62 -9.48
CA GLU A 64 15.34 2.27 -8.18
C GLU A 64 13.83 2.59 -8.12
N TRP A 65 13.08 1.75 -7.40
CA TRP A 65 11.65 1.93 -7.17
C TRP A 65 11.41 2.70 -5.88
N PHE A 66 10.53 3.70 -5.94
CA PHE A 66 10.12 4.50 -4.79
C PHE A 66 8.61 4.43 -4.61
N ILE A 67 8.16 4.10 -3.40
CA ILE A 67 6.74 4.14 -3.04
C ILE A 67 6.35 5.62 -2.84
N ASN A 68 5.57 6.17 -3.77
CA ASN A 68 5.08 7.55 -3.70
C ASN A 68 3.79 7.64 -2.86
N ARG A 69 3.01 6.56 -2.76
CA ARG A 69 1.79 6.51 -1.94
C ARG A 69 1.56 5.10 -1.41
N LEU A 70 1.17 5.02 -0.14
CA LEU A 70 0.77 3.81 0.56
C LEU A 70 -0.46 4.09 1.38
N GLU A 71 -1.52 3.32 1.17
CA GLU A 71 -2.78 3.41 1.88
C GLU A 71 -3.23 2.03 2.35
N VAL A 72 -4.14 2.02 3.33
CA VAL A 72 -4.81 0.80 3.76
C VAL A 72 -6.29 1.06 3.97
N GLU A 73 -7.12 0.18 3.41
CA GLU A 73 -8.53 0.07 3.71
C GLU A 73 -8.72 -1.09 4.69
N PHE A 74 -9.63 -0.92 5.66
CA PHE A 74 -9.95 -1.94 6.65
C PHE A 74 -11.35 -2.49 6.38
N ASP A 75 -11.54 -3.80 6.50
CA ASP A 75 -12.85 -4.43 6.26
C ASP A 75 -13.90 -3.93 7.25
N SER A 76 -13.50 -3.56 8.47
CA SER A 76 -14.39 -2.95 9.47
C SER A 76 -14.82 -1.52 9.14
N VAL A 77 -14.14 -0.83 8.21
CA VAL A 77 -14.43 0.55 7.80
C VAL A 77 -14.41 0.67 6.27
N PRO A 78 -15.38 0.05 5.58
CA PRO A 78 -15.40 0.00 4.12
C PRO A 78 -15.50 1.40 3.51
N GLY A 79 -14.84 1.59 2.36
CA GLY A 79 -14.89 2.85 1.61
C GLY A 79 -14.07 3.99 2.21
N LYS A 80 -13.30 3.76 3.29
CA LYS A 80 -12.35 4.74 3.84
C LYS A 80 -10.94 4.17 3.84
N ARG A 81 -9.98 5.00 3.46
CA ARG A 81 -8.57 4.63 3.41
C ARG A 81 -7.75 5.49 4.36
N LEU A 82 -6.93 4.82 5.16
CA LEU A 82 -5.90 5.45 5.96
C LEU A 82 -4.64 5.64 5.10
N VAL A 83 -4.19 6.88 4.98
CA VAL A 83 -2.91 7.20 4.33
C VAL A 83 -1.78 6.82 5.29
N VAL A 84 -0.93 5.89 4.86
CA VAL A 84 0.24 5.41 5.64
C VAL A 84 1.49 6.18 5.24
N GLN A 85 1.63 6.47 3.95
CA GLN A 85 2.70 7.30 3.42
C GLN A 85 2.21 7.99 2.15
N LYS A 86 2.59 9.25 1.97
CA LYS A 86 2.43 9.98 0.72
C LYS A 86 3.65 10.88 0.56
N SER A 87 4.40 10.73 -0.53
CA SER A 87 5.44 11.68 -0.87
C SER A 87 4.78 12.99 -1.31
N SER A 88 5.16 14.09 -0.66
CA SER A 88 4.89 15.43 -1.20
C SER A 88 5.75 15.60 -2.44
N GLN A 89 5.12 15.55 -3.62
CA GLN A 89 5.79 15.91 -4.86
C GLN A 89 6.00 17.43 -4.82
N THR A 90 7.20 17.88 -4.45
CA THR A 90 7.63 19.25 -4.76
C THR A 90 8.03 19.23 -6.22
N ASP A 91 7.09 19.57 -7.10
CA ASP A 91 7.42 19.93 -8.48
C ASP A 91 8.26 21.22 -8.42
N VAL A 92 9.57 21.08 -8.63
CA VAL A 92 10.41 22.22 -9.00
C VAL A 92 10.15 22.49 -10.49
N LEU A 93 9.53 23.65 -10.74
CA LEU A 93 9.34 24.25 -12.07
C LEU A 93 10.67 24.50 -12.78
#